data_AF-A0A933JDA9-F1
#
_entry.id   AF-A0A933JDA9-F1
#
_cell.length_a   1.000
_cell.length_b   1.000
_cell.length_c   1.000
_cell.angle_alpha   90.00
_cell.angle_beta   90.00
_cell.angle_gamma   90.00
#
_symmetry.space_group_name_H-M   'P 1'
#
loop_
_entity.id
_entity.type
_entity.pdbx_description
1 polymer ?
#
loop_
_entity_poly.entity_id
_entity_poly.type
_entity_poly.pdbx_seq_one_letter_code
_entity_poly.pdbx_strand_id
1 'polypeptide(L)'
;MNIAMTINATEIINAIGDGVAEALKTNTLFLGVEVGTFNNADIHPEYVITVEVAKRLAALDRRVSLETHMKELRRAAGGMAKLRSRSSGATLTDIEDILARYRFGKKDSQRLDILVRSSDGLLPPLLIAEAKLGVKNASGVIQDIDRVATLFSMYNDLQLLEQNNVYGAVLFHSMEEGNAVGTESQKAQDLLARLGVYLTDLRRRMPWLNAKAGLLTIGRKIQPVEGYKEIYPDGSSEDVFAKDSFTFAPGLVLVGNAQDVATATF
;
A
#
# COMPACT_ATOMS: atom_id res chain seq x y z
N MET A 1 -19.92 -23.98 8.46
CA MET A 1 -18.59 -24.08 7.83
C MET A 1 -18.41 -22.78 7.06
N ASN A 2 -17.82 -21.75 7.68
CA ASN A 2 -17.56 -20.49 6.99
C ASN A 2 -16.34 -20.71 6.12
N ILE A 3 -16.53 -20.77 4.81
CA ILE A 3 -15.44 -20.60 3.85
C ILE A 3 -15.05 -19.13 4.02
N ALA A 4 -13.99 -18.85 4.79
CA ALA A 4 -13.36 -17.55 4.72
C ALA A 4 -12.97 -17.36 3.26
N MET A 5 -13.63 -16.44 2.55
CA MET A 5 -13.21 -16.07 1.21
C MET A 5 -11.84 -15.41 1.36
N THR A 6 -10.80 -16.17 1.02
CA THR A 6 -9.42 -15.74 1.10
C THR A 6 -9.18 -14.73 -0.01
N ILE A 7 -8.78 -13.51 0.35
CA ILE A 7 -8.30 -12.54 -0.63
C ILE A 7 -7.14 -13.14 -1.42
N ASN A 8 -7.05 -12.85 -2.71
CA ASN A 8 -5.96 -13.31 -3.58
C ASN A 8 -5.19 -12.15 -4.23
N ALA A 9 -4.06 -12.46 -4.86
CA ALA A 9 -3.18 -11.49 -5.51
C ALA A 9 -3.91 -10.64 -6.57
N THR A 10 -4.76 -11.26 -7.39
CA THR A 10 -5.52 -10.56 -8.44
C THR A 10 -6.52 -9.58 -7.85
N GLU A 11 -7.27 -9.98 -6.81
CA GLU A 11 -8.21 -9.10 -6.12
C GLU A 11 -7.50 -7.89 -5.49
N ILE A 12 -6.31 -8.10 -4.90
CA ILE A 12 -5.51 -7.03 -4.31
C ILE A 12 -5.04 -6.05 -5.37
N ILE A 13 -4.47 -6.55 -6.46
CA ILE A 13 -3.96 -5.71 -7.55
C ILE A 13 -5.09 -4.89 -8.16
N ASN A 14 -6.24 -5.51 -8.44
CA ASN A 14 -7.40 -4.81 -8.99
C ASN A 14 -7.93 -3.75 -8.03
N ALA A 15 -8.11 -4.08 -6.74
CA ALA A 15 -8.60 -3.13 -5.74
C ALA A 15 -7.65 -1.94 -5.55
N ILE A 16 -6.33 -2.19 -5.52
CA ILE A 16 -5.32 -1.12 -5.45
C ILE A 16 -5.33 -0.29 -6.74
N GLY A 17 -5.37 -0.93 -7.91
CA GLY A 17 -5.43 -0.26 -9.21
C GLY A 17 -6.65 0.65 -9.34
N ASP A 18 -7.83 0.17 -8.96
CA ASP A 18 -9.08 0.93 -8.96
C ASP A 18 -9.03 2.09 -7.95
N GLY A 19 -8.42 1.88 -6.78
CA GLY A 19 -8.25 2.91 -5.76
C GLY A 19 -7.32 4.03 -6.22
N VAL A 20 -6.17 3.67 -6.81
CA VAL A 20 -5.25 4.61 -7.43
C VAL A 20 -5.94 5.37 -8.57
N ALA A 21 -6.67 4.66 -9.43
CA ALA A 21 -7.38 5.28 -10.54
C ALA A 21 -8.47 6.28 -10.10
N GLU A 22 -9.09 6.07 -8.94
CA GLU A 22 -10.09 6.96 -8.34
C GLU A 22 -9.43 8.15 -7.63
N ALA A 23 -8.35 7.90 -6.89
CA ALA A 23 -7.59 8.97 -6.24
C ALA A 23 -7.02 9.96 -7.25
N LEU A 24 -6.56 9.47 -8.40
CA LEU A 24 -6.11 10.33 -9.49
C LEU A 24 -7.24 11.21 -10.08
N LYS A 25 -8.51 10.77 -10.03
CA LYS A 25 -9.67 11.63 -10.39
C LYS A 25 -10.03 12.63 -9.28
N THR A 26 -9.72 12.30 -8.03
CA THR A 26 -10.10 13.12 -6.87
C THR A 26 -9.05 14.21 -6.64
N ASN A 27 -7.77 13.91 -6.88
CA ASN A 27 -6.68 14.87 -6.76
C ASN A 27 -6.80 16.03 -7.77
N THR A 28 -7.43 15.80 -8.92
CA THR A 28 -7.79 16.86 -9.89
C THR A 28 -8.73 17.93 -9.34
N LEU A 29 -9.49 17.65 -8.26
CA LEU A 29 -10.34 18.65 -7.59
C LEU A 29 -9.57 19.50 -6.56
N PHE A 30 -8.44 19.00 -6.04
CA PHE A 30 -7.63 19.70 -5.03
C PHE A 30 -6.57 20.64 -5.64
N LEU A 31 -6.23 20.46 -6.91
CA LEU A 31 -5.15 21.20 -7.61
C LEU A 31 -5.63 22.47 -8.35
N GLY A 32 -6.87 22.91 -8.10
CA GLY A 32 -7.45 24.04 -8.82
C GLY A 32 -8.44 24.83 -7.96
N VAL A 33 -7.99 25.52 -6.92
CA VAL A 33 -8.75 26.63 -6.35
C VAL A 33 -7.77 27.79 -6.17
N GLU A 34 -7.89 28.83 -6.99
CA GLU A 34 -7.18 30.08 -6.80
C GLU A 34 -8.14 31.10 -6.17
N VAL A 35 -8.40 30.95 -4.86
CA VAL A 35 -9.07 31.99 -4.08
C VAL A 35 -8.15 32.42 -2.95
N GLY A 36 -8.00 33.74 -2.83
CA GLY A 36 -7.19 34.39 -1.81
C GLY A 36 -7.46 33.83 -0.41
N THR A 37 -6.37 33.48 0.27
CA THR A 37 -6.33 33.28 1.73
C THR A 37 -7.36 32.29 2.29
N PHE A 38 -7.47 31.10 1.71
CA PHE A 38 -7.70 29.93 2.53
C PHE A 38 -6.37 29.19 2.70
N ASN A 39 -6.01 28.88 3.94
CA ASN A 39 -5.06 27.80 4.22
C ASN A 39 -5.76 26.51 3.77
N ASN A 40 -5.74 26.24 2.46
CA ASN A 40 -5.97 24.88 1.97
C ASN A 40 -4.94 24.03 2.70
N ALA A 41 -5.40 23.10 3.54
CA ALA A 41 -4.49 22.14 4.12
C ALA A 41 -3.76 21.48 2.93
N ASP A 42 -2.43 21.44 2.96
CA ASP A 42 -1.63 20.70 1.98
C ASP A 42 -1.96 19.20 2.13
N ILE A 43 -3.08 18.78 1.56
CA ILE A 43 -3.45 17.36 1.49
C ILE A 43 -2.57 16.79 0.39
N HIS A 44 -1.44 16.23 0.81
CA HIS A 44 -0.56 15.54 -0.11
C HIS A 44 -1.37 14.44 -0.85
N PRO A 45 -1.21 14.29 -2.18
CA PRO A 45 -1.91 13.28 -2.99
C PRO A 45 -1.85 11.85 -2.43
N GLU A 46 -0.83 11.57 -1.62
CA GLU A 46 -0.58 10.27 -0.98
C GLU A 46 -1.66 9.88 0.02
N TYR A 47 -2.24 10.88 0.70
CA TYR A 47 -3.37 10.64 1.60
C TYR A 47 -4.63 10.28 0.81
N VAL A 48 -4.85 10.89 -0.35
CA VAL A 48 -5.99 10.57 -1.22
C VAL A 48 -5.86 9.15 -1.77
N ILE A 49 -4.67 8.75 -2.24
CA ILE A 49 -4.42 7.38 -2.69
C ILE A 49 -4.63 6.37 -1.55
N THR A 50 -4.05 6.63 -0.38
CA THR A 50 -4.21 5.76 0.78
C THR A 50 -5.69 5.53 1.12
N VAL A 51 -6.49 6.60 1.13
CA VAL A 51 -7.92 6.55 1.44
C VAL A 51 -8.71 5.82 0.36
N GLU A 52 -8.51 6.13 -0.92
CA GLU A 52 -9.27 5.50 -2.01
C GLU A 52 -8.93 4.01 -2.16
N VAL A 53 -7.65 3.64 -2.03
CA VAL A 53 -7.23 2.23 -1.99
C VAL A 53 -7.87 1.51 -0.79
N ALA A 54 -7.87 2.12 0.38
CA ALA A 54 -8.51 1.55 1.56
C ALA A 54 -10.03 1.34 1.38
N LYS A 55 -10.73 2.27 0.72
CA LYS A 55 -12.16 2.11 0.38
C LYS A 55 -12.39 0.89 -0.51
N ARG A 56 -11.55 0.66 -1.53
CA ARG A 56 -11.66 -0.50 -2.43
C ARG A 56 -11.33 -1.83 -1.74
N LEU A 57 -10.46 -1.78 -0.73
CA LEU A 57 -10.08 -2.95 0.05
C LEU A 57 -11.09 -3.30 1.16
N ALA A 58 -11.99 -2.39 1.54
CA ALA A 58 -13.02 -2.67 2.53
C ALA A 58 -14.12 -3.60 1.97
N ALA A 59 -14.57 -4.57 2.76
CA ALA A 59 -15.71 -5.44 2.43
C ALA A 59 -16.41 -5.91 3.71
N LEU A 60 -17.54 -6.62 3.60
CA LEU A 60 -18.33 -7.04 4.77
C LEU A 60 -17.59 -8.01 5.70
N ASP A 61 -16.66 -8.80 5.15
CA ASP A 61 -15.89 -9.81 5.85
C ASP A 61 -14.53 -9.30 6.37
N ARG A 62 -14.10 -8.11 5.95
CA ARG A 62 -12.77 -7.57 6.28
C ARG A 62 -12.79 -6.11 6.65
N ARG A 63 -11.96 -5.75 7.64
CA ARG A 63 -11.82 -4.39 8.14
C ARG A 63 -10.52 -3.78 7.63
N VAL A 64 -10.57 -2.50 7.32
CA VAL A 64 -9.39 -1.72 6.92
C VAL A 64 -9.06 -0.72 8.01
N SER A 65 -7.79 -0.68 8.41
CA SER A 65 -7.24 0.30 9.35
C SER A 65 -6.18 1.11 8.63
N LEU A 66 -6.22 2.43 8.82
CA LEU A 66 -5.22 3.34 8.26
C LEU A 66 -4.18 3.70 9.31
N GLU A 67 -2.96 4.01 8.88
CA GLU A 67 -1.90 4.57 9.74
C GLU A 67 -1.63 3.71 10.99
N THR A 68 -1.72 2.40 10.86
CA THR A 68 -1.61 1.49 12.01
C THR A 68 -0.19 1.48 12.55
N HIS A 69 -0.03 1.70 13.85
CA HIS A 69 1.27 1.65 14.48
C HIS A 69 1.86 0.23 14.44
N MET A 70 3.12 0.11 13.98
CA MET A 70 3.81 -1.17 13.89
C MET A 70 3.93 -1.90 15.24
N LYS A 71 3.97 -1.12 16.34
CA LYS A 71 3.91 -1.64 17.71
C LYS A 71 2.62 -2.44 17.99
N GLU A 72 1.51 -2.01 17.44
CA GLU A 72 0.21 -2.67 17.61
C GLU A 72 0.16 -3.98 16.83
N LEU A 73 0.72 -4.00 15.62
CA LEU A 73 0.89 -5.22 14.84
C LEU A 73 1.75 -6.25 15.58
N ARG A 74 2.89 -5.80 16.13
CA ARG A 74 3.79 -6.65 16.92
C ARG A 74 3.09 -7.22 18.17
N ARG A 75 2.35 -6.38 18.90
CA ARG A 75 1.57 -6.82 20.07
C ARG A 75 0.48 -7.82 19.69
N ALA A 76 -0.25 -7.55 18.60
CA ALA A 76 -1.29 -8.45 18.10
C ALA A 76 -0.71 -9.81 17.68
N ALA A 77 0.41 -9.80 16.95
CA ALA A 77 1.13 -11.02 16.57
C ALA A 77 1.57 -11.83 17.79
N GLY A 78 2.10 -11.17 18.82
CA GLY A 78 2.42 -11.81 20.09
C GLY A 78 1.20 -12.43 20.79
N GLY A 79 0.06 -11.72 20.79
CA GLY A 79 -1.19 -12.25 21.32
C GLY A 79 -1.64 -13.52 20.59
N MET A 80 -1.62 -13.50 19.26
CA MET A 80 -1.98 -14.65 18.42
C MET A 80 -1.03 -15.84 18.67
N ALA A 81 0.28 -15.60 18.70
CA ALA A 81 1.27 -16.64 18.96
C ALA A 81 1.09 -17.27 20.36
N LYS A 82 0.80 -16.46 21.39
CA LYS A 82 0.55 -16.93 22.75
C LYS A 82 -0.74 -17.75 22.85
N LEU A 83 -1.78 -17.39 22.10
CA LEU A 83 -3.01 -18.18 22.02
C LEU A 83 -2.76 -19.54 21.36
N ARG A 84 -1.96 -19.58 20.28
CA ARG A 84 -1.56 -20.84 19.64
C ARG A 84 -0.65 -21.68 20.54
N SER A 85 0.31 -21.09 21.25
CA SER A 85 1.24 -21.85 22.07
C SER A 85 0.59 -22.58 23.25
N ARG A 86 -0.54 -22.05 23.78
CA ARG A 86 -1.39 -22.76 24.73
C ARG A 86 -1.91 -24.11 24.19
N SER A 87 -1.96 -24.27 22.87
CA SER A 87 -2.36 -25.50 22.19
C SER A 87 -1.19 -26.36 21.69
N SER A 88 0.03 -25.80 21.55
CA SER A 88 1.17 -26.45 20.88
C SER A 88 2.44 -26.60 21.71
N GLY A 89 2.47 -26.13 22.97
CA GLY A 89 3.58 -26.35 23.91
C GLY A 89 4.82 -25.46 23.72
N ALA A 90 4.78 -24.46 22.82
CA ALA A 90 5.85 -23.46 22.70
C ALA A 90 5.95 -22.60 23.98
N THR A 91 7.17 -22.33 24.45
CA THR A 91 7.33 -21.56 25.70
C THR A 91 7.04 -20.09 25.48
N LEU A 92 6.41 -19.44 26.47
CA LEU A 92 6.08 -18.01 26.39
C LEU A 92 7.34 -17.14 26.24
N THR A 93 8.48 -17.60 26.76
CA THR A 93 9.78 -16.96 26.66
C THR A 93 10.25 -16.86 25.20
N ASP A 94 10.12 -17.93 24.42
CA ASP A 94 10.52 -17.94 23.01
C ASP A 94 9.76 -16.89 22.18
N ILE A 95 8.46 -16.72 22.45
CA ILE A 95 7.63 -15.73 21.76
C ILE A 95 8.11 -14.31 22.07
N GLU A 96 8.43 -14.02 23.33
CA GLU A 96 8.89 -12.70 23.75
C GLU A 96 10.26 -12.37 23.17
N ASP A 97 11.16 -13.35 23.12
CA ASP A 97 12.47 -13.23 22.48
C ASP A 97 12.34 -12.97 20.98
N ILE A 98 11.47 -13.70 20.27
CA ILE A 98 11.18 -13.46 18.85
C ILE A 98 10.69 -12.01 18.67
N LEU A 99 9.69 -11.57 19.43
CA LEU A 99 9.12 -10.23 19.32
C LEU A 99 10.12 -9.11 19.67
N ALA A 100 11.14 -9.39 20.47
CA ALA A 100 12.17 -8.42 20.84
C ALA A 100 13.14 -8.12 19.68
N ARG A 101 13.36 -9.09 18.77
CA ARG A 101 14.20 -8.95 17.57
C ARG A 101 13.60 -8.01 16.52
N TYR A 102 12.28 -7.86 16.52
CA TYR A 102 11.54 -7.08 15.52
C TYR A 102 11.06 -5.75 16.09
N ARG A 103 11.90 -4.71 16.05
CA ARG A 103 11.52 -3.33 16.41
C ARG A 103 11.46 -2.44 15.18
N PHE A 104 10.46 -1.56 15.13
CA PHE A 104 10.14 -0.77 13.93
C PHE A 104 10.39 0.72 14.15
N GLY A 105 11.61 1.16 13.84
CA GLY A 105 12.07 2.53 14.06
C GLY A 105 12.42 2.85 15.51
N LYS A 106 12.72 4.13 15.80
CA LYS A 106 13.05 4.60 17.16
C LYS A 106 11.82 4.40 18.06
N LYS A 107 11.92 3.50 19.04
CA LYS A 107 10.85 3.16 20.00
C LYS A 107 9.55 2.61 19.38
N ASP A 108 9.62 1.84 18.29
CA ASP A 108 8.44 1.29 17.59
C ASP A 108 7.47 2.38 17.08
N SER A 109 7.99 3.51 16.61
CA SER A 109 7.20 4.67 16.19
C SER A 109 6.67 4.60 14.76
N GLN A 110 7.18 3.68 13.93
CA GLN A 110 6.74 3.56 12.54
C GLN A 110 5.27 3.17 12.43
N ARG A 111 4.65 3.62 11.35
CA ARG A 111 3.26 3.33 10.96
C ARG A 111 3.24 2.67 9.60
N LEU A 112 2.20 1.87 9.40
CA LEU A 112 1.80 1.28 8.15
C LEU A 112 0.61 2.06 7.59
N ASP A 113 0.61 2.36 6.30
CA ASP A 113 -0.43 3.18 5.70
C ASP A 113 -1.80 2.46 5.69
N ILE A 114 -1.84 1.20 5.27
CA ILE A 114 -3.08 0.42 5.14
C ILE A 114 -2.89 -0.99 5.70
N LEU A 115 -3.80 -1.40 6.58
CA LEU A 115 -3.88 -2.75 7.12
C LEU A 115 -5.27 -3.34 6.86
N VAL A 116 -5.33 -4.51 6.22
CA VAL A 116 -6.58 -5.25 6.04
C VAL A 116 -6.57 -6.49 6.93
N ARG A 117 -7.64 -6.68 7.70
CA ARG A 117 -7.83 -7.83 8.58
C ARG A 117 -9.15 -8.50 8.34
N SER A 118 -9.22 -9.80 8.59
CA SER A 118 -10.51 -10.48 8.77
C SER A 118 -11.27 -9.85 9.94
N SER A 119 -12.59 -9.80 9.83
CA SER A 119 -13.46 -9.30 10.91
C SER A 119 -13.40 -10.17 12.18
N ASP A 120 -12.94 -11.40 12.07
CA ASP A 120 -12.72 -12.38 13.15
C ASP A 120 -11.63 -11.92 14.14
N GLY A 121 -10.61 -11.17 13.69
CA GLY A 121 -9.58 -10.57 14.55
C GLY A 121 -8.58 -11.53 15.22
N LEU A 122 -8.76 -12.86 15.12
CA LEU A 122 -7.84 -13.87 15.67
C LEU A 122 -6.82 -14.38 14.64
N LEU A 123 -6.98 -13.99 13.38
CA LEU A 123 -6.10 -14.33 12.28
C LEU A 123 -5.09 -13.21 12.01
N PRO A 124 -3.90 -13.54 11.45
CA PRO A 124 -2.99 -12.53 10.96
C PRO A 124 -3.68 -11.63 9.91
N PRO A 125 -3.13 -10.44 9.63
CA PRO A 125 -3.65 -9.56 8.60
C PRO A 125 -3.76 -10.27 7.25
N LEU A 126 -4.75 -9.89 6.45
CA LEU A 126 -4.89 -10.36 5.07
C LEU A 126 -3.94 -9.59 4.13
N LEU A 127 -3.81 -8.28 4.36
CA LEU A 127 -2.97 -7.39 3.56
C LEU A 127 -2.29 -6.34 4.46
N ILE A 128 -1.01 -6.10 4.19
CA ILE A 128 -0.17 -5.03 4.74
C ILE A 128 0.26 -4.17 3.57
N ALA A 129 -0.16 -2.91 3.50
CA ALA A 129 0.12 -2.06 2.35
C ALA A 129 0.75 -0.71 2.73
N GLU A 130 1.80 -0.33 1.99
CA GLU A 130 2.42 1.00 1.99
C GLU A 130 2.05 1.66 0.66
N ALA A 131 1.44 2.84 0.74
CA ALA A 131 0.87 3.58 -0.38
C ALA A 131 1.55 4.95 -0.59
N LYS A 132 2.68 5.22 0.09
CA LYS A 132 3.41 6.48 0.04
C LYS A 132 3.79 6.85 -1.38
N LEU A 133 3.22 7.95 -1.86
CA LEU A 133 3.50 8.54 -3.16
C LEU A 133 4.79 9.37 -3.17
N GLY A 134 5.55 9.37 -2.08
CA GLY A 134 6.79 10.12 -1.97
C GLY A 134 8.05 9.45 -2.52
N VAL A 135 8.05 8.15 -2.87
CA VAL A 135 9.31 7.54 -3.30
C VAL A 135 9.57 7.65 -4.80
N LYS A 136 10.06 8.81 -5.20
CA LYS A 136 10.56 9.09 -6.55
C LYS A 136 11.80 8.26 -6.96
N ASN A 137 12.27 7.34 -6.11
CA ASN A 137 13.51 6.60 -6.32
C ASN A 137 13.44 5.17 -5.77
N ALA A 138 14.30 4.28 -6.27
CA ALA A 138 14.29 2.88 -5.85
C ALA A 138 14.61 2.68 -4.36
N SER A 139 15.40 3.56 -3.74
CA SER A 139 15.88 3.35 -2.37
C SER A 139 14.77 3.40 -1.33
N GLY A 140 13.83 4.33 -1.43
CA GLY A 140 12.73 4.37 -0.45
C GLY A 140 11.71 3.25 -0.67
N VAL A 141 11.46 2.84 -1.93
CA VAL A 141 10.56 1.71 -2.23
C VAL A 141 11.17 0.43 -1.65
N ILE A 142 12.49 0.25 -1.78
CA ILE A 142 13.22 -0.84 -1.13
C ILE A 142 13.07 -0.79 0.39
N GLN A 143 13.14 0.39 1.02
CA GLN A 143 12.93 0.52 2.47
C GLN A 143 11.51 0.14 2.90
N ASP A 144 10.49 0.49 2.09
CA ASP A 144 9.11 0.07 2.35
C ASP A 144 8.96 -1.46 2.17
N ILE A 145 9.57 -2.04 1.13
CA ILE A 145 9.61 -3.51 0.92
C ILE A 145 10.30 -4.20 2.09
N ASP A 146 11.48 -3.73 2.52
CA ASP A 146 12.22 -4.29 3.66
C ASP A 146 11.40 -4.24 4.95
N ARG A 147 10.63 -3.16 5.16
CA ARG A 147 9.75 -3.01 6.32
C ARG A 147 8.62 -4.04 6.31
N VAL A 148 7.95 -4.21 5.17
CA VAL A 148 6.90 -5.23 4.99
C VAL A 148 7.48 -6.64 5.12
N ALA A 149 8.63 -6.91 4.50
CA ALA A 149 9.32 -8.19 4.61
C ALA A 149 9.75 -8.51 6.05
N THR A 150 10.21 -7.51 6.80
CA THR A 150 10.56 -7.66 8.23
C THR A 150 9.34 -8.03 9.08
N LEU A 151 8.18 -7.44 8.80
CA LEU A 151 6.92 -7.86 9.43
C LEU A 151 6.60 -9.32 9.10
N PHE A 152 6.77 -9.73 7.85
CA PHE A 152 6.52 -11.12 7.46
C PHE A 152 7.48 -12.10 8.10
N SER A 153 8.77 -11.76 8.23
CA SER A 153 9.73 -12.56 9.00
C SER A 153 9.27 -12.74 10.44
N MET A 154 8.74 -11.69 11.07
CA MET A 154 8.16 -11.80 12.42
C MET A 154 6.97 -12.77 12.45
N TYR A 155 6.02 -12.65 11.52
CA TYR A 155 4.89 -13.58 11.46
C TYR A 155 5.35 -15.02 11.16
N ASN A 156 6.36 -15.19 10.32
CA ASN A 156 6.94 -16.49 9.98
C ASN A 156 7.67 -17.13 11.16
N ASP A 157 8.48 -16.38 11.90
CA ASP A 157 9.18 -16.85 13.10
C ASP A 157 8.19 -17.24 14.21
N LEU A 158 7.07 -16.54 14.30
CA LEU A 158 5.95 -16.90 15.17
C LEU A 158 5.09 -18.04 14.58
N GLN A 159 5.44 -18.57 13.41
CA GLN A 159 4.74 -19.59 12.62
C GLN A 159 3.27 -19.26 12.34
N LEU A 160 2.92 -17.98 12.29
CA LEU A 160 1.54 -17.51 12.05
C LEU A 160 1.14 -17.64 10.57
N LEU A 161 2.10 -17.92 9.69
CA LEU A 161 1.91 -18.02 8.23
C LEU A 161 1.66 -19.45 7.73
N GLU A 162 1.81 -20.49 8.56
CA GLU A 162 1.72 -21.90 8.10
C GLU A 162 0.37 -22.27 7.48
N GLN A 163 -0.71 -21.61 7.92
CA GLN A 163 -2.08 -21.85 7.47
C GLN A 163 -2.77 -20.58 6.95
N ASN A 164 -2.06 -19.44 6.93
CA ASN A 164 -2.63 -18.15 6.59
C ASN A 164 -1.79 -17.48 5.53
N ASN A 165 -2.43 -17.11 4.43
CA ASN A 165 -1.83 -16.26 3.42
C ASN A 165 -1.91 -14.80 3.87
N VAL A 166 -0.76 -14.14 3.87
CA VAL A 166 -0.63 -12.71 4.14
C VAL A 166 0.03 -12.07 2.94
N TYR A 167 -0.61 -11.02 2.43
CA TYR A 167 -0.13 -10.26 1.30
C TYR A 167 0.46 -8.92 1.75
N GLY A 168 1.45 -8.46 1.02
CA GLY A 168 2.19 -7.23 1.26
C GLY A 168 2.20 -6.44 -0.03
N ALA A 169 1.83 -5.17 0.01
CA ALA A 169 1.76 -4.31 -1.16
C ALA A 169 2.57 -3.04 -0.92
N VAL A 170 3.46 -2.70 -1.84
CA VAL A 170 4.19 -1.43 -1.83
C VAL A 170 3.91 -0.72 -3.14
N LEU A 171 3.13 0.36 -3.07
CA LEU A 171 2.82 1.19 -4.22
C LEU A 171 4.00 2.12 -4.49
N PHE A 172 4.29 2.34 -5.77
CA PHE A 172 5.21 3.38 -6.21
C PHE A 172 4.65 4.05 -7.47
N HIS A 173 5.20 5.19 -7.87
CA HIS A 173 4.83 5.80 -9.15
C HIS A 173 5.96 6.67 -9.69
N SER A 174 5.88 6.95 -10.99
CA SER A 174 6.54 8.09 -11.60
C SER A 174 5.49 9.14 -11.94
N MET A 175 5.81 10.40 -11.66
CA MET A 175 4.96 11.55 -11.97
C MET A 175 5.78 12.56 -12.76
N GLU A 176 5.17 13.10 -13.81
CA GLU A 176 5.68 14.22 -14.59
C GLU A 176 4.63 15.32 -14.66
N GLU A 177 5.06 16.55 -14.44
CA GLU A 177 4.25 17.76 -14.47
C GLU A 177 4.35 18.42 -15.85
N GLY A 178 3.22 18.85 -16.39
CA GLY A 178 3.07 19.47 -17.70
C GLY A 178 2.75 18.50 -18.84
N ASN A 179 2.72 19.05 -20.07
CA ASN A 179 2.26 18.34 -21.27
C ASN A 179 3.34 17.45 -21.92
N ALA A 180 4.45 17.16 -21.24
CA ALA A 180 5.48 16.26 -21.73
C ALA A 180 5.02 14.81 -21.55
N VAL A 181 4.43 14.26 -22.60
CA VAL A 181 3.85 12.92 -22.63
C VAL A 181 4.94 11.90 -22.98
N GLY A 182 5.37 11.03 -22.04
CA GLY A 182 6.12 9.80 -22.35
C GLY A 182 7.37 9.51 -21.52
N THR A 183 7.93 10.43 -20.74
CA THR A 183 9.15 10.14 -19.95
C THR A 183 8.84 9.44 -18.62
N GLU A 184 7.63 9.64 -18.07
CA GLU A 184 7.13 8.99 -16.87
C GLU A 184 7.10 7.47 -17.00
N SER A 185 6.69 6.99 -18.18
CA SER A 185 6.60 5.56 -18.49
C SER A 185 7.99 4.93 -18.50
N GLN A 186 8.98 5.58 -19.12
CA GLN A 186 10.36 5.10 -19.11
C GLN A 186 10.96 5.10 -17.69
N LYS A 187 10.76 6.19 -16.93
CA LYS A 187 11.24 6.29 -15.54
C LYS A 187 10.63 5.20 -14.66
N ALA A 188 9.35 4.88 -14.82
CA ALA A 188 8.69 3.82 -14.09
C ALA A 188 9.22 2.42 -14.48
N GLN A 189 9.54 2.20 -15.77
CA GLN A 189 10.21 0.97 -16.23
C GLN A 189 11.63 0.83 -15.68
N ASP A 190 12.41 1.92 -15.65
CA ASP A 190 13.76 1.92 -15.06
C ASP A 190 13.72 1.62 -13.55
N LEU A 191 12.73 2.19 -12.86
CA LEU A 191 12.47 1.90 -11.45
C LEU A 191 12.10 0.43 -11.27
N LEU A 192 11.18 -0.11 -12.07
CA LEU A 192 10.81 -1.53 -12.06
C LEU A 192 11.99 -2.46 -12.26
N ALA A 193 12.89 -2.16 -13.21
CA ALA A 193 14.07 -2.97 -13.46
C ALA A 193 14.97 -3.05 -12.23
N ARG A 194 15.19 -1.91 -11.54
CA ARG A 194 15.97 -1.87 -10.29
C ARG A 194 15.29 -2.64 -9.16
N LEU A 195 13.97 -2.52 -9.04
CA LEU A 195 13.19 -3.29 -8.07
C LEU A 195 13.26 -4.79 -8.37
N GLY A 196 13.20 -5.20 -9.65
CA GLY A 196 13.32 -6.60 -10.06
C GLY A 196 14.64 -7.26 -9.65
N VAL A 197 15.76 -6.53 -9.73
CA VAL A 197 17.07 -6.97 -9.23
C VAL A 197 17.01 -7.19 -7.71
N TYR A 198 16.49 -6.20 -6.98
CA TYR A 198 16.36 -6.29 -5.52
C TYR A 198 15.42 -7.42 -5.08
N LEU A 199 14.28 -7.62 -5.74
CA LEU A 199 13.35 -8.71 -5.43
C LEU A 199 13.94 -10.10 -5.70
N THR A 200 14.88 -10.20 -6.64
CA THR A 200 15.62 -11.44 -6.86
C THR A 200 16.56 -11.74 -5.69
N ASP A 201 17.25 -10.72 -5.16
CA ASP A 201 18.04 -10.87 -3.93
C ASP A 201 17.16 -11.18 -2.70
N LEU A 202 16.02 -10.50 -2.56
CA LEU A 202 15.06 -10.74 -1.47
C LEU A 202 14.60 -12.20 -1.45
N ARG A 203 14.21 -12.76 -2.60
CA ARG A 203 13.83 -14.18 -2.73
C ARG A 203 14.98 -15.14 -2.40
N ARG A 204 16.23 -14.76 -2.68
CA ARG A 204 17.40 -15.55 -2.28
C ARG A 204 17.60 -15.54 -0.76
N ARG A 205 17.40 -14.40 -0.09
CA ARG A 205 17.49 -14.26 1.37
C ARG A 205 16.30 -14.88 2.11
N MET A 206 15.13 -14.86 1.48
CA MET A 206 13.86 -15.34 2.04
C MET A 206 13.15 -16.26 1.04
N PRO A 207 13.59 -17.52 0.86
CA PRO A 207 13.08 -18.41 -0.20
C PRO A 207 11.59 -18.75 -0.09
N TRP A 208 11.01 -18.60 1.10
CA TRP A 208 9.58 -18.83 1.36
C TRP A 208 8.71 -17.61 0.99
N LEU A 209 9.32 -16.45 0.73
CA LEU A 209 8.62 -15.21 0.40
C LEU A 209 8.54 -15.03 -1.11
N ASN A 210 7.33 -15.10 -1.66
CA ASN A 210 7.09 -14.77 -3.06
C ASN A 210 7.07 -13.25 -3.25
N ALA A 211 7.56 -12.79 -4.39
CA ALA A 211 7.59 -11.37 -4.72
C ALA A 211 7.48 -11.16 -6.24
N LYS A 212 6.70 -10.15 -6.64
CA LYS A 212 6.55 -9.70 -8.03
C LYS A 212 6.28 -8.21 -8.08
N ALA A 213 6.72 -7.55 -9.14
CA ALA A 213 6.44 -6.14 -9.37
C ALA A 213 5.97 -5.92 -10.81
N GLY A 214 5.13 -4.93 -11.02
CA GLY A 214 4.67 -4.51 -12.34
C GLY A 214 4.09 -3.09 -12.32
N LEU A 215 3.95 -2.50 -13.50
CA LEU A 215 3.15 -1.29 -13.65
C LEU A 215 1.70 -1.69 -13.60
N LEU A 216 0.89 -0.90 -12.89
CA LEU A 216 -0.54 -1.12 -12.90
C LEU A 216 -1.06 -0.73 -14.28
N THR A 217 -1.83 -1.61 -14.92
CA THR A 217 -2.49 -1.33 -16.20
C THR A 217 -3.63 -0.34 -15.97
N ILE A 218 -3.27 0.90 -15.68
CA ILE A 218 -4.23 2.00 -15.54
C ILE A 218 -4.36 2.62 -16.91
N GLY A 219 -5.60 2.72 -17.41
CA GLY A 219 -5.87 3.50 -18.61
C GLY A 219 -5.20 4.86 -18.46
N ARG A 220 -4.25 5.17 -19.35
CA ARG A 220 -3.50 6.42 -19.35
C ARG A 220 -4.51 7.57 -19.30
N LYS A 221 -4.69 8.20 -18.15
CA LYS A 221 -5.56 9.37 -18.03
C LYS A 221 -4.75 10.60 -18.39
N ILE A 222 -4.80 10.94 -19.67
CA ILE A 222 -4.49 12.30 -20.12
C ILE A 222 -5.80 13.07 -19.94
N GLN A 223 -5.96 13.78 -18.83
CA GLN A 223 -7.06 14.74 -18.72
C GLN A 223 -6.57 16.09 -19.21
N PRO A 224 -7.26 16.71 -20.20
CA PRO A 224 -6.96 18.08 -20.56
C PRO A 224 -7.20 18.99 -19.35
N VAL A 225 -6.51 20.13 -19.31
CA VAL A 225 -6.84 21.22 -18.39
C VAL A 225 -8.26 21.67 -18.72
N GLU A 226 -9.24 21.22 -17.94
CA GLU A 226 -10.62 21.68 -18.05
C GLU A 226 -10.84 22.75 -16.99
N GLY A 227 -10.99 23.99 -17.45
CA GLY A 227 -11.51 25.05 -16.61
C GLY A 227 -13.02 24.90 -16.46
N TYR A 228 -13.56 25.16 -15.28
CA TYR A 228 -15.00 25.26 -15.07
C TYR A 228 -15.36 26.55 -14.36
N LYS A 229 -16.58 27.03 -14.57
CA LYS A 229 -17.07 28.25 -13.94
C LYS A 229 -17.86 27.90 -12.69
N GLU A 230 -17.31 28.18 -11.52
CA GLU A 230 -18.00 28.00 -10.25
C GLU A 230 -18.92 29.21 -10.02
N ILE A 231 -20.18 28.96 -9.69
CA ILE A 231 -21.19 30.00 -9.43
C ILE A 231 -21.56 29.94 -7.95
N TYR A 232 -21.32 31.03 -7.25
CA TYR A 232 -21.57 31.16 -5.83
C TYR A 232 -23.04 31.51 -5.52
N PRO A 233 -23.52 31.23 -4.29
CA PRO A 233 -24.90 31.52 -3.89
C PRO A 233 -25.30 33.00 -3.96
N ASP A 234 -24.33 33.91 -3.93
CA ASP A 234 -24.54 35.36 -4.09
C ASP A 234 -24.63 35.81 -5.55
N GLY A 235 -24.54 34.87 -6.50
CA GLY A 235 -24.59 35.12 -7.94
C GLY A 235 -23.24 35.55 -8.53
N SER A 236 -22.18 35.64 -7.73
CA SER A 236 -20.82 35.81 -8.24
C SER A 236 -20.31 34.51 -8.86
N SER A 237 -19.26 34.60 -9.66
CA SER A 237 -18.67 33.41 -10.28
C SER A 237 -17.17 33.58 -10.48
N GLU A 238 -16.45 32.47 -10.44
CA GLU A 238 -15.02 32.42 -10.77
C GLU A 238 -14.75 31.36 -11.82
N ASP A 239 -13.78 31.66 -12.70
CA ASP A 239 -13.24 30.67 -13.63
C ASP A 239 -12.15 29.88 -12.88
N VAL A 240 -12.44 28.63 -12.59
CA VAL A 240 -11.55 27.69 -11.93
C VAL A 240 -10.70 26.99 -12.98
N PHE A 241 -9.38 27.16 -12.93
CA PHE A 241 -8.43 26.45 -13.79
C PHE A 241 -7.68 25.39 -12.97
N ALA A 242 -7.58 24.16 -13.49
CA ALA A 242 -6.62 23.18 -12.98
C ALA A 242 -5.20 23.65 -13.36
N LYS A 243 -4.35 23.93 -12.37
CA LYS A 243 -3.06 24.60 -12.63
C LYS A 243 -2.05 23.73 -13.38
N ASP A 244 -2.08 22.41 -13.25
CA ASP A 244 -1.05 21.53 -13.82
C ASP A 244 -1.64 20.21 -14.33
N SER A 245 -1.29 19.83 -15.57
CA SER A 245 -1.50 18.47 -16.07
C SER A 245 -0.42 17.55 -15.49
N PHE A 246 -0.81 16.42 -14.93
CA PHE A 246 0.14 15.41 -14.44
C PHE A 246 -0.04 14.11 -15.21
N THR A 247 1.07 13.52 -15.63
CA THR A 247 1.06 12.13 -16.14
C THR A 247 1.65 11.21 -15.08
N PHE A 248 0.92 10.14 -14.74
CA PHE A 248 1.31 9.15 -13.75
C PHE A 248 1.56 7.79 -14.40
N ALA A 249 2.63 7.13 -13.97
CA ALA A 249 2.90 5.72 -14.23
C ALA A 249 3.03 5.00 -12.89
N PRO A 250 1.91 4.56 -12.29
CA PRO A 250 1.93 3.84 -11.03
C PRO A 250 2.33 2.39 -11.23
N GLY A 251 3.01 1.85 -10.24
CA GLY A 251 3.35 0.45 -10.17
C GLY A 251 3.22 -0.07 -8.76
N LEU A 252 3.24 -1.39 -8.65
CA LEU A 252 2.98 -2.10 -7.42
C LEU A 252 4.02 -3.21 -7.27
N VAL A 253 4.56 -3.33 -6.05
CA VAL A 253 5.30 -4.50 -5.62
C VAL A 253 4.39 -5.31 -4.72
N LEU A 254 4.14 -6.57 -5.09
CA LEU A 254 3.40 -7.53 -4.29
C LEU A 254 4.40 -8.53 -3.69
N VAL A 255 4.32 -8.74 -2.38
CA VAL A 255 5.09 -9.73 -1.62
C VAL A 255 4.14 -10.58 -0.78
N GLY A 256 4.44 -11.84 -0.51
CA GLY A 256 3.55 -12.71 0.27
C GLY A 256 4.02 -14.15 0.36
N ASN A 257 3.54 -14.89 1.36
CA ASN A 257 3.77 -16.34 1.43
C ASN A 257 2.88 -17.14 0.47
N ALA A 258 1.86 -16.50 -0.12
CA ALA A 258 0.97 -17.12 -1.09
C ALA A 258 1.64 -17.31 -2.47
N GLN A 259 1.38 -18.44 -3.13
CA GLN A 259 2.02 -18.79 -4.41
C GLN A 259 1.52 -17.95 -5.59
N ASP A 260 0.27 -17.49 -5.54
CA ASP A 260 -0.36 -16.65 -6.57
C ASP A 260 0.32 -15.29 -6.74
N VAL A 261 1.10 -14.84 -5.74
CA VAL A 261 1.96 -13.65 -5.86
C VAL A 261 2.97 -13.80 -7.00
N ALA A 262 3.55 -14.98 -7.20
CA ALA A 262 4.56 -15.21 -8.23
C ALA A 262 3.97 -15.18 -9.66
N THR A 263 2.68 -15.47 -9.80
CA THR A 263 1.98 -15.50 -11.09
C THR A 263 1.11 -14.27 -11.35
N ALA A 264 0.98 -13.37 -10.37
CA ALA A 264 0.13 -12.19 -10.45
C ALA A 264 0.37 -11.30 -11.69
N THR A 265 -0.69 -10.73 -12.24
CA THR A 265 -0.67 -9.83 -13.40
C THR A 265 -1.04 -8.42 -12.95
N PHE A 266 -0.32 -7.41 -13.46
CA PHE A 266 -0.41 -6.01 -13.04
C PHE A 266 -1.06 -5.14 -14.12
#